data_AF-A0A7S2F8E9-F1
#
_entry.id   AF-A0A7S2F8E9-F1
#
_cell.length_a   1.000
_cell.length_b   1.000
_cell.length_c   1.000
_cell.angle_alpha   90.00
_cell.angle_beta   90.00
_cell.angle_gamma   90.00
#
_symmetry.space_group_name_H-M   'P 1'
#
loop_
_entity.id
_entity.type
_entity.pdbx_description
1 polymer ?
#
loop_
_entity_poly.entity_id
_entity_poly.type
_entity_poly.pdbx_seq_one_letter_code
_entity_poly.pdbx_strand_id
1 'polypeptide(L)'
;SVGIGAYLVRLGQRAIQKSADSPIILTGYQALNKLMGKNIYTSNDQLGGPMIMFPNGVSHLLVDDHLNAVLSAVNWLSYVPSVRGMPLPITDITGIDLVDRPVQWRP
;
A
#
# COMPACT_ATOMS: atom_id res chain seq x y z
N SER A 1 -1.44 -11.63 3.56
CA SER A 1 -0.72 -11.81 4.84
C SER A 1 -1.66 -12.23 5.95
N VAL A 2 -1.26 -13.16 6.81
CA VAL A 2 -2.11 -13.69 7.90
C VAL A 2 -1.41 -13.58 9.26
N GLY A 3 -2.15 -13.26 10.32
CA GLY A 3 -1.67 -13.27 11.70
C GLY A 3 -0.55 -12.27 11.94
N ILE A 4 0.63 -12.74 12.40
CA ILE A 4 1.81 -11.88 12.60
C ILE A 4 2.21 -11.12 11.33
N GLY A 5 1.97 -11.69 10.14
CA GLY A 5 2.24 -11.02 8.87
C GLY A 5 1.43 -9.74 8.69
N ALA A 6 0.19 -9.67 9.19
CA ALA A 6 -0.61 -8.45 9.14
C ALA A 6 -0.07 -7.37 10.09
N TYR A 7 0.42 -7.77 11.27
CA TYR A 7 1.10 -6.86 12.19
C TYR A 7 2.40 -6.32 11.61
N LEU A 8 3.21 -7.16 10.96
CA LEU A 8 4.46 -6.71 10.31
C LEU A 8 4.19 -5.68 9.22
N VAL A 9 3.15 -5.88 8.39
CA VAL A 9 2.72 -4.89 7.40
C VAL A 9 2.36 -3.56 8.08
N ARG A 10 1.60 -3.61 9.18
CA ARG A 10 1.22 -2.39 9.92
C ARG A 10 2.41 -1.71 10.59
N LEU A 11 3.31 -2.47 11.20
CA LEU A 11 4.52 -1.94 11.86
C LEU A 11 5.50 -1.32 10.85
N GLY A 12 5.54 -1.84 9.62
CA GLY A 12 6.33 -1.26 8.52
C GLY A 12 5.83 0.12 8.05
N GLN A 13 4.62 0.52 8.47
CA GLN A 13 3.93 1.80 8.20
C GLN A 13 3.64 2.11 6.73
N ARG A 14 4.46 1.67 5.78
CA ARG A 14 4.27 1.87 4.34
C ARG A 14 3.92 0.54 3.69
N ALA A 15 2.72 0.44 3.13
CA ALA A 15 2.23 -0.79 2.54
C ALA A 15 1.65 -0.54 1.14
N ILE A 16 2.04 -1.41 0.21
CA ILE A 16 1.48 -1.49 -1.14
C ILE A 16 0.74 -2.83 -1.21
N GLN A 17 -0.52 -2.80 -1.60
CA GLN A 17 -1.38 -3.99 -1.62
C GLN A 17 -1.83 -4.28 -3.06
N LYS A 18 -1.86 -5.55 -3.45
CA LYS A 18 -2.39 -5.95 -4.75
C LYS A 18 -3.92 -5.89 -4.74
N SER A 19 -4.52 -5.37 -5.80
CA SER A 19 -5.96 -5.15 -5.93
C SER A 19 -6.83 -6.42 -5.86
N ALA A 20 -6.24 -7.61 -6.05
CA ALA A 20 -6.93 -8.89 -5.97
C ALA A 20 -6.12 -9.91 -5.16
N ASP A 21 -6.81 -10.85 -4.51
CA ASP A 21 -6.24 -12.05 -3.88
C ASP A 21 -5.05 -11.77 -2.93
N SER A 22 -5.04 -10.61 -2.28
CA SER A 22 -3.98 -10.23 -1.33
C SER A 22 -4.50 -9.68 0.00
N PRO A 23 -5.37 -10.42 0.70
CA PRO A 23 -5.95 -9.97 1.95
C PRO A 23 -4.89 -9.84 3.05
N ILE A 24 -5.00 -8.78 3.87
CA ILE A 24 -4.22 -8.57 5.09
C ILE A 24 -5.14 -8.84 6.28
N ILE A 25 -5.02 -10.02 6.91
CA ILE A 25 -5.99 -10.48 7.92
C ILE A 25 -5.31 -11.08 9.15
N LEU A 26 -6.00 -11.10 10.28
CA LEU A 26 -5.55 -11.83 11.48
C LEU A 26 -6.05 -13.28 11.48
N THR A 27 -7.25 -13.51 10.97
CA THR A 27 -7.95 -14.80 11.00
C THR A 27 -8.72 -14.97 9.69
N GLY A 28 -8.68 -16.17 9.11
CA GLY A 28 -9.40 -16.49 7.88
C GLY A 28 -10.92 -16.52 8.07
N TYR A 29 -11.65 -16.17 7.00
CA TYR A 29 -13.11 -16.05 7.04
C TYR A 29 -13.83 -17.34 7.46
N GLN A 30 -13.31 -18.51 7.07
CA GLN A 30 -13.89 -19.80 7.43
C GLN A 30 -13.83 -20.07 8.94
N ALA A 31 -12.73 -19.69 9.59
CA ALA A 31 -12.58 -19.84 11.03
C ALA A 31 -13.55 -18.91 11.79
N LEU A 32 -13.75 -17.68 11.28
CA LEU A 32 -14.73 -16.75 11.83
C LEU A 32 -16.17 -17.25 11.67
N ASN A 33 -16.53 -17.77 10.48
CA ASN A 33 -17.85 -18.36 10.25
C ASN A 33 -18.11 -19.55 11.19
N LYS A 34 -17.11 -20.43 11.38
CA LYS A 34 -17.20 -21.56 12.31
C LYS A 34 -17.39 -21.10 13.75
N LEU A 35 -16.65 -20.07 14.18
CA LEU A 35 -16.78 -19.48 15.51
C LEU A 35 -18.17 -18.85 15.73
N MET A 36 -18.73 -18.20 14.71
CA MET A 36 -20.03 -17.53 14.78
C MET A 36 -21.23 -18.47 14.53
N GLY A 37 -20.98 -19.72 14.14
CA GLY A 37 -22.02 -20.71 13.85
C GLY A 37 -22.86 -20.41 12.60
N LYS A 38 -22.44 -19.48 11.75
CA LYS A 38 -23.14 -19.11 10.51
C LYS A 38 -22.17 -18.58 9.44
N ASN A 39 -22.54 -18.75 8.17
CA ASN A 39 -21.74 -18.28 7.03
C ASN A 39 -21.97 -16.79 6.76
N ILE A 40 -21.26 -15.93 7.48
CA ILE A 40 -21.35 -14.46 7.31
C ILE A 40 -20.49 -13.99 6.15
N TYR A 41 -19.25 -14.46 6.12
CA TYR A 41 -18.26 -14.03 5.15
C TYR A 41 -18.10 -15.07 4.05
N THR A 42 -17.85 -14.60 2.83
CA THR A 42 -17.63 -15.46 1.66
C THR A 42 -16.17 -15.47 1.20
N SER A 43 -15.39 -14.44 1.54
CA SER A 43 -13.98 -14.35 1.18
C SER A 43 -13.16 -13.62 2.24
N ASN A 44 -11.84 -13.80 2.20
CA ASN A 44 -10.91 -13.05 3.04
C ASN A 44 -10.82 -11.56 2.64
N ASP A 45 -11.17 -11.22 1.39
CA ASP A 45 -11.13 -9.83 0.92
C ASP A 45 -12.20 -8.95 1.59
N GLN A 46 -13.32 -9.55 2.04
CA GLN A 46 -14.30 -8.85 2.86
C GLN A 46 -13.76 -8.43 4.24
N LEU A 47 -12.65 -9.03 4.68
CA LEU A 47 -12.03 -8.77 5.99
C LEU A 47 -10.76 -7.94 5.88
N GLY A 48 -10.01 -8.09 4.79
CA GLY A 48 -8.72 -7.43 4.63
C GLY A 48 -8.28 -7.19 3.20
N GLY A 49 -9.22 -7.22 2.25
CA GLY A 49 -8.97 -6.82 0.88
C GLY A 49 -8.78 -5.31 0.73
N PRO A 50 -8.52 -4.83 -0.50
CA PRO A 50 -8.26 -3.42 -0.78
C PRO A 50 -9.38 -2.48 -0.31
N MET A 51 -10.64 -2.89 -0.47
CA MET A 51 -11.81 -2.10 -0.04
C MET A 51 -11.91 -1.91 1.48
N ILE A 52 -11.15 -2.69 2.26
CA ILE A 52 -11.04 -2.53 3.72
C ILE A 52 -9.77 -1.77 4.07
N MET A 53 -8.63 -2.23 3.56
CA MET A 53 -7.31 -1.77 3.99
C MET A 53 -6.86 -0.46 3.37
N PHE A 54 -7.36 -0.10 2.17
CA PHE A 54 -7.02 1.20 1.56
C PHE A 54 -7.80 2.35 2.21
N PRO A 55 -9.14 2.28 2.37
CA PRO A 55 -9.89 3.36 3.02
C PRO A 55 -9.51 3.62 4.49
N ASN A 56 -9.01 2.61 5.19
CA ASN A 56 -8.57 2.75 6.59
C ASN A 56 -7.10 3.17 6.74
N GLY A 57 -6.37 3.38 5.64
CA GLY A 57 -4.99 3.85 5.64
C GLY A 57 -3.94 2.82 6.07
N VAL A 58 -4.28 1.53 6.13
CA VAL A 58 -3.28 0.46 6.27
C VAL A 58 -2.49 0.33 4.96
N SER A 59 -3.20 0.20 3.84
CA SER A 59 -2.63 0.18 2.49
C SER A 59 -2.57 1.60 1.94
N HIS A 60 -1.40 2.02 1.47
CA HIS A 60 -1.16 3.37 0.95
C HIS A 60 -1.29 3.45 -0.57
N LEU A 61 -1.03 2.33 -1.25
CA LEU A 61 -1.13 2.21 -2.70
C LEU A 61 -1.74 0.87 -3.05
N LEU A 62 -2.56 0.88 -4.11
CA LEU A 62 -3.12 -0.31 -4.73
C LEU A 62 -2.49 -0.49 -6.11
N VAL A 63 -2.21 -1.75 -6.45
CA VAL A 63 -1.56 -2.12 -7.72
C VAL A 63 -2.17 -3.42 -8.25
N ASP A 64 -2.19 -3.60 -9.56
CA ASP A 64 -2.88 -4.74 -10.15
C ASP A 64 -2.07 -6.03 -10.11
N ASP A 65 -0.74 -5.91 -10.10
CA ASP A 65 0.18 -7.05 -10.12
C ASP A 65 1.45 -6.81 -9.30
N HIS A 66 2.26 -7.87 -9.17
CA HIS A 66 3.48 -7.85 -8.38
C HIS A 66 4.60 -6.99 -8.99
N LEU A 67 4.69 -6.88 -10.32
CA LEU A 67 5.69 -6.05 -10.98
C LEU A 67 5.40 -4.58 -10.67
N ASN A 68 4.15 -4.16 -10.81
CA ASN A 68 3.70 -2.81 -10.47
C ASN A 68 3.88 -2.50 -8.97
N ALA A 69 3.76 -3.49 -8.09
CA ALA A 69 4.09 -3.34 -6.67
C ALA A 69 5.56 -2.98 -6.46
N VAL A 70 6.48 -3.68 -7.14
CA VAL A 70 7.92 -3.43 -7.04
C VAL A 70 8.28 -2.08 -7.65
N LEU A 71 7.75 -1.76 -8.83
CA LEU A 71 7.98 -0.47 -9.49
C LEU A 71 7.50 0.70 -8.61
N SER A 72 6.33 0.57 -7.99
CA SER A 72 5.81 1.56 -7.06
C SER A 72 6.69 1.72 -5.83
N ALA A 73 7.24 0.62 -5.29
CA ALA A 73 8.17 0.66 -4.16
C ALA A 73 9.50 1.36 -4.55
N VAL A 74 10.06 1.04 -5.73
CA VAL A 74 11.28 1.68 -6.25
C VAL A 74 11.04 3.18 -6.49
N ASN A 75 9.91 3.53 -7.10
CA ASN A 75 9.52 4.93 -7.30
C ASN A 75 9.40 5.66 -5.96
N TRP A 76 8.79 5.04 -4.94
CA TRP A 76 8.70 5.64 -3.61
C TRP A 76 10.09 5.84 -2.98
N LEU A 77 10.99 4.86 -3.12
CA LEU A 77 12.36 4.96 -2.63
C LEU A 77 13.19 6.02 -3.36
N SER A 78 12.84 6.41 -4.59
CA SER A 78 13.53 7.48 -5.31
C SER A 78 13.47 8.85 -4.61
N TYR A 79 12.52 9.04 -3.70
CA TYR A 79 12.38 10.24 -2.87
C TYR A 79 13.02 10.11 -1.47
N VAL A 80 13.64 8.97 -1.16
CA VAL A 80 14.18 8.66 0.18
C VAL A 80 15.72 8.66 0.13
N PRO A 81 16.42 9.21 1.15
CA PRO A 81 17.87 9.10 1.24
C PRO A 81 18.36 7.66 1.15
N SER A 82 19.50 7.44 0.49
CA SER A 82 20.08 6.10 0.32
C SER A 82 20.39 5.41 1.65
N VAL A 83 20.80 6.19 2.66
CA VAL A 83 21.01 5.72 4.04
C VAL A 83 20.57 6.79 5.05
N ARG A 84 20.39 6.37 6.31
CA ARG A 84 19.97 7.26 7.40
C ARG A 84 20.96 8.41 7.60
N GLY A 85 20.45 9.63 7.65
CA GLY A 85 21.24 10.84 7.92
C GLY A 85 21.89 11.47 6.68
N MET A 86 21.72 10.88 5.49
CA MET A 86 22.16 11.51 4.24
C MET A 86 21.18 12.59 3.76
N PRO A 87 21.64 13.51 2.89
CA PRO A 87 20.77 14.46 2.20
C PRO A 87 19.67 13.76 1.39
N LEU A 88 18.60 14.51 1.11
CA LEU A 88 17.54 14.05 0.19
C LEU A 88 18.12 13.88 -1.23
N PRO A 89 17.61 12.89 -2.00
CA PRO A 89 18.04 12.66 -3.38
C PRO A 89 17.43 13.73 -4.31
N ILE A 90 18.06 14.91 -4.38
CA ILE A 90 17.65 15.97 -5.31
C ILE A 90 18.15 15.59 -6.71
N THR A 91 17.22 15.46 -7.66
CA THR A 91 17.52 15.20 -9.06
C THR A 91 17.49 16.51 -9.86
N ASP A 92 18.37 16.60 -10.87
CA ASP A 92 18.28 17.69 -11.84
C ASP A 92 17.08 17.46 -12.76
N ILE A 93 16.12 18.37 -12.70
CA ILE A 93 14.91 18.37 -13.54
C ILE A 93 14.95 19.47 -14.61
N THR A 94 16.11 20.11 -14.80
CA THR A 94 16.29 21.16 -15.81
C THR A 94 15.96 20.61 -17.19
N GLY A 95 15.10 21.31 -17.93
CA GLY A 95 14.59 20.86 -19.23
C GLY A 95 13.35 19.96 -19.17
N ILE A 96 12.93 19.52 -17.98
CA ILE A 96 11.64 18.82 -17.76
C ILE A 96 10.60 19.80 -17.22
N ASP A 97 10.93 20.49 -16.12
CA ASP A 97 10.08 21.50 -15.50
C ASP A 97 10.93 22.68 -14.99
N LEU A 98 10.53 23.92 -15.31
CA LEU A 98 11.22 25.14 -14.92
C LEU A 98 10.61 25.71 -13.64
N VAL A 99 11.46 25.97 -12.65
CA VAL A 99 11.03 26.49 -11.33
C VAL A 99 10.24 27.80 -11.46
N ASP A 100 10.68 28.70 -12.35
CA ASP A 100 10.08 30.04 -12.47
C ASP A 100 8.85 30.11 -13.41
N ARG A 101 8.31 28.97 -13.88
CA ARG A 101 7.14 28.99 -14.77
C ARG A 101 5.84 29.31 -14.00
N PRO A 102 4.83 29.94 -14.64
CA PRO A 102 3.54 30.18 -14.00
C PRO A 102 2.74 28.89 -13.78
N VAL A 103 1.95 28.85 -12.70
CA VAL A 103 0.95 27.78 -12.47
C VAL A 103 -0.30 28.07 -13.31
N GLN A 104 -0.63 27.15 -14.21
CA GLN A 104 -1.73 27.32 -15.16
C GLN A 104 -3.10 26.93 -14.56
N TRP A 105 -3.12 25.91 -13.70
CA TRP A 105 -4.36 25.45 -13.07
C TRP A 105 -4.92 26.52 -12.13
N ARG A 106 -6.24 26.73 -12.18
CA ARG A 106 -7.00 27.56 -11.26
C ARG A 106 -8.19 26.75 -10.72
N PRO A 107 -8.59 26.94 -9.44
CA PRO A 107 -9.74 26.27 -8.85
C PRO A 107 -11.05 26.50 -9.59
#